data_AF-A0A5C7NM81-F1
#
_entry.id   AF-A0A5C7NM81-F1
#
_cell.length_a   1.000
_cell.length_b   1.000
_cell.length_c   1.000
_cell.angle_alpha   90.00
_cell.angle_beta   90.00
_cell.angle_gamma   90.00
#
_symmetry.space_group_name_H-M   'P 1'
#
loop_
_entity.id
_entity.type
_entity.pdbx_description
1 polymer ?
#
loop_
_entity_poly.entity_id
_entity_poly.type
_entity_poly.pdbx_seq_one_letter_code
_entity_poly.pdbx_strand_id
1 'polypeptide(L)'
;MSQFQTLVWREWRQNRRGWMTLLLLPTLLMLALLVWSAIQGHGVINMGPKLRDELPPAFMVLALTVSLLGLQGLVVAGGLVVQAGGLARRDRQDRSIEFWQALPVSDTKSVLATLVTHWLLWPLAAAWITLGLGLVVGLVGVVFDGGVSALAHVAWGPTLDAMLHPGLRFTVGYPMALLWISPVILAVMTMSAWFGRWGFPGVIMATVGTHVWLRLQHGSHWVGDVLRGLSERALLSVLPSSEPAEVIRLIKGSTVQFEQGSATMTQALNSVLPEAVKAYKQWIWQSLEVSVSQLIDQWALSVLLLSAALVALMVLRRSPRRLVVLRWVPAGLLKASGH
;
A
#
# COMPACT_ATOMS: atom_id res chain seq x y z
N MET A 1 15.67 22.10 10.52
CA MET A 1 14.50 21.21 10.34
C MET A 1 13.25 22.05 10.18
N SER A 2 12.46 21.83 9.13
CA SER A 2 11.19 22.56 8.97
C SER A 2 10.13 22.03 9.95
N GLN A 3 9.16 22.87 10.34
CA GLN A 3 8.04 22.46 11.21
C GLN A 3 7.34 21.19 10.70
N PHE A 4 7.15 21.09 9.38
CA PHE A 4 6.50 19.95 8.75
C PHE A 4 7.30 18.65 8.94
N GLN A 5 8.62 18.69 8.76
CA GLN A 5 9.50 17.54 8.98
C GLN A 5 9.42 17.04 10.42
N THR A 6 9.35 17.95 11.39
CA THR A 6 9.16 17.59 12.81
C THR A 6 7.83 16.87 13.05
N LEU A 7 6.75 17.28 12.39
CA LEU A 7 5.45 16.61 12.50
C LEU A 7 5.48 15.22 11.88
N VAL A 8 6.09 15.05 10.71
CA VAL A 8 6.27 13.73 10.08
C VAL A 8 7.08 12.81 10.98
N TRP A 9 8.17 13.32 11.55
CA TRP A 9 9.00 12.56 12.50
C TRP A 9 8.26 12.16 13.77
N ARG A 10 7.38 13.04 14.28
CA ARG A 10 6.49 12.73 15.41
C ARG A 10 5.56 11.57 15.07
N GLU A 11 4.84 11.66 13.95
CA GLU A 11 3.89 10.64 13.51
C GLU A 11 4.55 9.28 13.38
N TRP A 12 5.76 9.26 12.82
CA TRP A 12 6.58 8.06 12.75
C TRP A 12 6.89 7.49 14.13
N ARG A 13 7.48 8.29 15.03
CA ARG A 13 7.90 7.81 16.36
C ARG A 13 6.74 7.27 17.20
N GLN A 14 5.55 7.85 17.05
CA GLN A 14 4.35 7.42 17.77
C GLN A 14 3.85 6.05 17.27
N ASN A 15 3.85 5.82 15.95
CA ASN A 15 3.22 4.64 15.37
C ASN A 15 4.21 3.53 14.99
N ARG A 16 5.53 3.77 15.06
CA ARG A 16 6.57 2.82 14.63
C ARG A 16 6.40 1.41 15.20
N ARG A 17 5.93 1.25 16.44
CA ARG A 17 5.79 -0.08 17.07
C ARG A 17 4.67 -0.89 16.44
N GLY A 18 3.49 -0.29 16.26
CA GLY A 18 2.37 -0.96 15.61
C GLY A 18 2.72 -1.34 14.17
N TRP A 19 3.38 -0.41 13.48
CA TRP A 19 3.87 -0.60 12.13
C TRP A 19 4.93 -1.71 11.99
N MET A 20 5.93 -1.74 12.88
CA MET A 20 6.90 -2.82 12.93
C MET A 20 6.27 -4.16 13.28
N THR A 21 5.26 -4.18 14.16
CA THR A 21 4.53 -5.41 14.49
C THR A 21 3.79 -5.95 13.27
N LEU A 22 3.13 -5.06 12.51
CA LEU A 22 2.42 -5.45 11.29
C LEU A 22 3.37 -6.02 10.22
N LEU A 23 4.64 -5.58 10.16
CA LEU A 23 5.65 -6.13 9.24
C LEU A 23 6.30 -7.43 9.75
N LEU A 24 6.73 -7.42 11.01
CA LEU A 24 7.55 -8.50 11.55
C LEU A 24 6.71 -9.73 11.90
N LEU A 25 5.49 -9.55 12.41
CA LEU A 25 4.66 -10.68 12.83
C LEU A 25 4.34 -11.64 11.67
N PRO A 26 3.83 -11.20 10.51
CA PRO A 26 3.59 -12.10 9.38
C PRO A 26 4.86 -12.75 8.86
N THR A 27 5.98 -12.00 8.85
CA THR A 27 7.28 -12.52 8.43
C THR A 27 7.78 -13.63 9.36
N LEU A 28 7.72 -13.41 10.67
CA LEU A 28 8.12 -14.41 11.68
C LEU A 28 7.22 -15.64 11.65
N LEU A 29 5.91 -15.45 11.44
CA LEU A 29 4.97 -16.56 11.26
C LEU A 29 5.31 -17.36 10.01
N MET A 30 5.60 -16.71 8.87
CA MET A 30 6.00 -17.39 7.65
C MET A 30 7.29 -18.18 7.85
N LEU A 31 8.31 -17.61 8.51
CA LEU A 31 9.54 -18.32 8.85
C LEU A 31 9.27 -19.53 9.76
N ALA A 32 8.46 -19.36 10.81
CA ALA A 32 8.10 -20.46 11.70
C ALA A 32 7.36 -21.60 10.97
N LEU A 33 6.45 -21.25 10.06
CA LEU A 33 5.75 -22.21 9.21
C LEU A 33 6.69 -22.93 8.25
N LEU A 34 7.68 -22.23 7.67
CA LEU A 34 8.70 -22.85 6.83
C LEU A 34 9.55 -23.86 7.60
N VAL A 35 10.04 -23.46 8.79
CA VAL A 35 10.80 -24.36 9.69
C VAL A 35 9.96 -25.57 10.07
N TRP A 36 8.70 -25.35 10.45
CA TRP A 36 7.77 -26.42 10.79
C TRP A 36 7.55 -27.38 9.62
N SER A 37 7.33 -26.85 8.42
CA SER A 37 7.14 -27.66 7.21
C SER A 37 8.37 -28.49 6.86
N ALA A 38 9.57 -27.92 7.05
CA ALA A 38 10.82 -28.64 6.86
C ALA A 38 11.00 -29.80 7.84
N ILE A 39 10.69 -29.60 9.13
CA ILE A 39 10.76 -30.65 10.16
C ILE A 39 9.78 -31.81 9.85
N GLN A 40 8.60 -31.50 9.31
CA GLN A 40 7.61 -32.50 8.92
C GLN A 40 7.91 -33.20 7.58
N GLY A 41 8.95 -32.78 6.86
CA GLY A 41 9.31 -33.34 5.56
C GLY A 41 8.38 -32.92 4.40
N HIS A 42 7.36 -32.08 4.66
CA HIS A 42 6.40 -31.61 3.65
C HIS A 42 7.02 -30.68 2.60
N GLY A 43 8.23 -30.18 2.87
CA GLY A 43 8.92 -29.24 2.00
C GLY A 43 8.48 -27.80 2.15
N VAL A 44 9.24 -26.90 1.55
CA VAL A 44 9.08 -25.45 1.70
C VAL A 44 7.89 -24.93 0.89
N ILE A 45 7.62 -25.57 -0.26
CA ILE A 45 6.46 -25.29 -1.10
C ILE A 45 5.74 -26.61 -1.36
N ASN A 46 4.42 -26.62 -1.16
CA ASN A 46 3.57 -27.79 -1.39
C ASN A 46 3.40 -28.02 -2.90
N MET A 47 4.46 -28.52 -3.53
CA MET A 47 4.51 -28.96 -4.92
C MET A 47 4.78 -30.47 -4.92
N GLY A 48 4.33 -31.18 -5.96
CA GLY A 48 4.58 -32.62 -6.07
C GLY A 48 6.08 -32.96 -5.97
N PRO A 49 6.46 -34.13 -5.44
CA PRO A 49 7.87 -34.45 -5.09
C PRO A 49 8.85 -34.21 -6.24
N LYS A 50 8.47 -34.60 -7.46
CA LYS A 50 9.30 -34.40 -8.67
C LYS A 50 9.56 -32.92 -9.00
N LEU A 51 8.58 -32.06 -8.77
CA LEU A 51 8.71 -30.64 -9.09
C LEU A 51 9.56 -29.90 -8.05
N ARG A 52 9.53 -30.39 -6.80
CA ARG A 52 10.31 -29.86 -5.69
C ARG A 52 11.81 -30.06 -5.91
N ASP A 53 12.22 -31.28 -6.24
CA ASP A 53 13.64 -31.63 -6.39
C ASP A 53 14.30 -30.96 -7.61
N GLU A 54 13.51 -30.51 -8.59
CA GLU A 54 14.03 -29.90 -9.82
C GLU A 54 13.78 -28.39 -9.95
N LEU A 55 13.16 -27.75 -8.96
CA LEU A 55 12.91 -26.32 -8.99
C LEU A 55 14.23 -25.54 -8.77
N PRO A 56 14.63 -24.63 -9.68
CA PRO A 56 15.83 -23.83 -9.43
C PRO A 56 15.69 -22.99 -8.16
N PRO A 57 16.75 -22.89 -7.33
CA PRO A 57 16.73 -22.11 -6.09
C PRO A 57 16.26 -20.65 -6.27
N ALA A 58 16.57 -20.04 -7.42
CA ALA A 58 16.12 -18.70 -7.77
C ALA A 58 14.58 -18.56 -7.79
N PHE A 59 13.88 -19.55 -8.37
CA PHE A 59 12.41 -19.54 -8.43
C PHE A 59 11.78 -19.69 -7.05
N MET A 60 12.40 -20.48 -6.15
CA MET A 60 11.93 -20.57 -4.77
C MET A 60 12.08 -19.24 -4.02
N VAL A 61 13.23 -18.57 -4.16
CA VAL A 61 13.43 -17.22 -3.56
C VAL A 61 12.37 -16.25 -4.05
N LEU A 62 12.12 -16.22 -5.36
CA LEU A 62 11.10 -15.34 -5.97
C LEU A 62 9.69 -15.69 -5.49
N ALA A 63 9.32 -16.96 -5.49
CA ALA A 63 7.98 -17.41 -5.08
C ALA A 63 7.68 -17.04 -3.62
N LEU A 64 8.63 -17.30 -2.71
CA LEU A 64 8.48 -16.95 -1.29
C LEU A 64 8.48 -15.44 -1.06
N THR A 65 9.31 -14.70 -1.79
CA THR A 65 9.32 -13.23 -1.75
C THR A 65 7.96 -12.66 -2.19
N VAL A 66 7.43 -13.12 -3.32
CA VAL A 66 6.13 -12.68 -3.84
C VAL A 66 5.00 -13.06 -2.88
N SER A 67 5.04 -14.24 -2.29
CA SER A 67 4.06 -14.68 -1.30
C SER A 67 4.06 -13.77 -0.07
N LEU A 68 5.25 -13.43 0.45
CA LEU A 68 5.37 -12.51 1.58
C LEU A 68 4.90 -11.10 1.20
N LEU A 69 5.25 -10.59 0.01
CA LEU A 69 4.78 -9.29 -0.46
C LEU A 69 3.25 -9.24 -0.54
N GLY A 70 2.61 -10.30 -1.06
CA GLY A 70 1.16 -10.39 -1.12
C GLY A 70 0.52 -10.38 0.27
N LEU A 71 1.00 -11.25 1.16
CA LEU A 71 0.52 -11.32 2.55
C LEU A 71 0.70 -9.97 3.27
N GLN A 72 1.88 -9.38 3.15
CA GLN A 72 2.22 -8.13 3.82
C GLN A 72 1.43 -6.94 3.25
N GLY A 73 1.21 -6.92 1.94
CA GLY A 73 0.36 -5.94 1.27
C GLY A 73 -1.07 -5.97 1.82
N LEU A 74 -1.64 -7.16 2.02
CA LEU A 74 -2.97 -7.33 2.64
C LEU A 74 -2.99 -6.83 4.09
N VAL A 75 -1.98 -7.19 4.89
CA VAL A 75 -1.88 -6.78 6.30
C VAL A 75 -1.73 -5.26 6.43
N VAL A 76 -0.88 -4.64 5.60
CA VAL A 76 -0.69 -3.18 5.58
C VAL A 76 -1.96 -2.48 5.11
N ALA A 77 -2.60 -2.95 4.03
CA ALA A 77 -3.85 -2.37 3.53
C ALA A 77 -4.97 -2.44 4.59
N GLY A 78 -5.14 -3.59 5.24
CA GLY A 78 -6.08 -3.74 6.35
C GLY A 78 -5.76 -2.80 7.53
N GLY A 79 -4.48 -2.70 7.89
CA GLY A 79 -4.00 -1.79 8.93
C GLY A 79 -4.28 -0.31 8.62
N LEU A 80 -4.17 0.11 7.35
CA LEU A 80 -4.49 1.47 6.91
C LEU A 80 -5.98 1.76 7.01
N VAL A 81 -6.84 0.83 6.57
CA VAL A 81 -8.30 0.98 6.64
C VAL A 81 -8.75 1.14 8.10
N VAL A 82 -8.22 0.31 9.01
CA VAL A 82 -8.55 0.40 10.44
C VAL A 82 -8.05 1.71 11.06
N GLN A 83 -6.86 2.16 10.70
CA GLN A 83 -6.27 3.39 11.24
C GLN A 83 -6.87 4.67 10.66
N ALA A 84 -7.42 4.64 9.44
CA ALA A 84 -7.96 5.81 8.73
C ALA A 84 -8.87 6.67 9.63
N GLY A 85 -9.83 6.02 10.30
CA GLY A 85 -10.75 6.70 11.18
C GLY A 85 -10.10 7.23 12.46
N GLY A 86 -9.17 6.47 13.06
CA GLY A 86 -8.50 6.83 14.31
C GLY A 86 -7.56 8.03 14.18
N LEU A 87 -6.82 8.11 13.07
CA LEU A 87 -5.85 9.18 12.81
C LEU A 87 -6.49 10.58 12.82
N ALA A 88 -7.74 10.71 12.38
CA ALA A 88 -8.42 12.00 12.34
C ALA A 88 -8.81 12.54 13.75
N ARG A 89 -8.96 11.67 14.74
CA ARG A 89 -9.55 11.96 16.06
C ARG A 89 -8.58 11.79 17.24
N ARG A 90 -7.46 11.09 17.04
CA ARG A 90 -6.45 10.80 18.07
C ARG A 90 -6.08 12.04 18.89
N ASP A 91 -5.68 13.13 18.23
CA ASP A 91 -5.20 14.33 18.93
C ASP A 91 -6.28 14.96 19.85
N ARG A 92 -7.57 14.75 19.53
CA ARG A 92 -8.69 15.17 20.40
C ARG A 92 -8.91 14.21 21.57
N GLN A 93 -8.78 12.91 21.34
CA GLN A 93 -8.96 11.89 22.37
C GLN A 93 -7.91 12.04 23.48
N ASP A 94 -6.67 12.32 23.10
CA ASP A 94 -5.55 12.45 24.05
C ASP A 94 -5.41 13.88 24.60
N ARG A 95 -6.34 14.80 24.26
CA ARG A 95 -6.29 16.25 24.53
C ARG A 95 -5.01 16.97 24.07
N SER A 96 -4.11 16.28 23.37
CA SER A 96 -2.86 16.85 22.86
C SER A 96 -3.11 17.92 21.80
N ILE A 97 -4.30 17.98 21.20
CA ILE A 97 -4.71 19.04 20.27
C ILE A 97 -4.55 20.44 20.85
N GLU A 98 -4.76 20.64 22.16
CA GLU A 98 -4.62 21.96 22.80
C GLU A 98 -3.16 22.42 22.80
N PHE A 99 -2.23 21.50 23.10
CA PHE A 99 -0.80 21.74 22.99
C PHE A 99 -0.40 22.07 21.55
N TRP A 100 -0.91 21.32 20.57
CA TRP A 100 -0.60 21.57 19.15
C TRP A 100 -1.17 22.88 18.63
N GLN A 101 -2.33 23.30 19.13
CA GLN A 101 -2.94 24.59 18.81
C GLN A 101 -2.19 25.77 19.44
N ALA A 102 -1.46 25.56 20.54
CA ALA A 102 -0.62 26.58 21.14
C ALA A 102 0.68 26.83 20.35
N LEU A 103 1.11 25.86 19.54
CA LEU A 103 2.28 26.01 18.69
C LEU A 103 1.96 26.82 17.42
N PRO A 104 2.93 27.57 16.87
CA PRO A 104 2.77 28.33 15.62
C PRO A 104 2.80 27.41 14.38
N VAL A 105 1.98 26.36 14.38
CA VAL A 105 1.89 25.34 13.34
C VAL A 105 0.51 25.41 12.70
N SER A 106 0.44 25.36 11.37
CA SER A 106 -0.86 25.37 10.68
C SER A 106 -1.58 24.03 10.78
N ASP A 107 -2.91 24.07 10.89
CA ASP A 107 -3.77 22.88 10.91
C ASP A 107 -3.54 22.00 9.67
N THR A 108 -3.38 22.62 8.50
CA THR A 108 -3.09 21.94 7.22
C THR A 108 -1.79 21.14 7.29
N LYS A 109 -0.71 21.69 7.86
CA LYS A 109 0.57 20.97 8.00
C LYS A 109 0.39 19.73 8.89
N SER A 110 -0.43 19.81 9.94
CA SER A 110 -0.68 18.68 10.84
C SER A 110 -1.48 17.54 10.17
N VAL A 111 -2.50 17.89 9.37
CA VAL A 111 -3.27 16.90 8.59
C VAL A 111 -2.39 16.27 7.52
N LEU A 112 -1.66 17.09 6.76
CA LEU A 112 -0.75 16.59 5.71
C LEU A 112 0.37 15.72 6.27
N ALA A 113 0.95 16.06 7.42
CA ALA A 113 1.98 15.23 8.04
C ALA A 113 1.45 13.83 8.40
N THR A 114 0.20 13.75 8.86
CA THR A 114 -0.47 12.48 9.16
C THR A 114 -0.69 11.66 7.89
N LEU A 115 -1.22 12.29 6.83
CA LEU A 115 -1.45 11.67 5.53
C LEU A 115 -0.15 11.18 4.91
N VAL A 116 0.86 12.04 4.80
CA VAL A 116 2.17 11.69 4.23
C VAL A 116 2.82 10.56 5.01
N THR A 117 2.77 10.56 6.34
CA THR A 117 3.43 9.50 7.12
C THR A 117 2.75 8.15 6.94
N HIS A 118 1.42 8.09 7.14
CA HIS A 118 0.71 6.81 7.22
C HIS A 118 0.29 6.29 5.86
N TRP A 119 -0.08 7.18 4.95
CA TRP A 119 -0.61 6.79 3.65
C TRP A 119 0.44 6.80 2.56
N LEU A 120 1.56 7.50 2.69
CA LEU A 120 2.59 7.53 1.65
C LEU A 120 3.89 6.87 2.11
N LEU A 121 4.57 7.43 3.12
CA LEU A 121 5.91 7.01 3.51
C LEU A 121 5.92 5.59 4.09
N TRP A 122 4.98 5.28 4.98
CA TRP A 122 4.97 3.98 5.63
C TRP A 122 4.73 2.81 4.66
N PRO A 123 3.70 2.84 3.78
CA PRO A 123 3.46 1.72 2.87
C PRO A 123 4.59 1.56 1.84
N LEU A 124 5.21 2.67 1.41
CA LEU A 124 6.43 2.61 0.59
C LEU A 124 7.59 1.95 1.33
N ALA A 125 7.87 2.38 2.57
CA ALA A 125 8.93 1.78 3.38
C ALA A 125 8.63 0.29 3.65
N ALA A 126 7.39 -0.05 3.94
CA ALA A 126 6.93 -1.42 4.16
C ALA A 126 7.21 -2.28 2.93
N ALA A 127 6.90 -1.84 1.72
CA ALA A 127 7.18 -2.60 0.50
C ALA A 127 8.68 -2.92 0.34
N TRP A 128 9.56 -1.93 0.55
CA TRP A 128 11.01 -2.14 0.45
C TRP A 128 11.58 -3.01 1.57
N ILE A 129 11.11 -2.83 2.81
CA ILE A 129 11.49 -3.71 3.92
C ILE A 129 11.03 -5.14 3.64
N THR A 130 9.82 -5.31 3.10
CA THR A 130 9.26 -6.62 2.76
C THR A 130 10.02 -7.30 1.62
N LEU A 131 10.52 -6.54 0.64
CA LEU A 131 11.43 -7.09 -0.38
C LEU A 131 12.70 -7.65 0.27
N GLY A 132 13.30 -6.92 1.20
CA GLY A 132 14.47 -7.39 1.95
C GLY A 132 14.17 -8.61 2.84
N LEU A 133 13.05 -8.59 3.57
CA LEU A 133 12.61 -9.72 4.39
C LEU A 133 12.22 -10.93 3.54
N GLY A 134 11.61 -10.71 2.37
CA GLY A 134 11.25 -11.74 1.41
C GLY A 134 12.47 -12.46 0.87
N LEU A 135 13.56 -11.72 0.61
CA LEU A 135 14.85 -12.33 0.29
C LEU A 135 15.33 -13.24 1.43
N VAL A 136 15.29 -12.78 2.68
CA VAL A 136 15.68 -13.60 3.84
C VAL A 136 14.82 -14.87 3.93
N VAL A 137 13.49 -14.75 3.81
CA VAL A 137 12.57 -15.89 3.82
C VAL A 137 12.86 -16.85 2.66
N GLY A 138 13.13 -16.31 1.47
CA GLY A 138 13.52 -17.07 0.29
C GLY A 138 14.79 -17.89 0.50
N LEU A 139 15.82 -17.26 1.09
CA LEU A 139 17.09 -17.92 1.39
C LEU A 139 16.95 -19.01 2.45
N VAL A 140 16.15 -18.76 3.48
CA VAL A 140 15.80 -19.77 4.47
C VAL A 140 15.11 -20.96 3.79
N GLY A 141 14.19 -20.70 2.85
CA GLY A 141 13.59 -21.74 2.00
C GLY A 141 14.63 -22.55 1.23
N VAL A 142 15.57 -21.90 0.54
CA VAL A 142 16.67 -22.56 -0.20
C VAL A 142 17.50 -23.46 0.70
N VAL A 143 17.87 -22.98 1.89
CA VAL A 143 18.69 -23.75 2.83
C VAL A 143 17.93 -24.96 3.37
N PHE A 144 16.63 -24.82 3.67
CA PHE A 144 15.85 -25.95 4.18
C PHE A 144 15.57 -27.02 3.12
N ASP A 145 15.54 -26.65 1.84
CA ASP A 145 15.21 -27.59 0.78
C ASP A 145 16.45 -28.27 0.17
N GLY A 146 17.48 -27.48 -0.16
CA GLY A 146 18.69 -27.95 -0.86
C GLY A 146 19.98 -27.80 -0.06
N GLY A 147 19.91 -27.40 1.21
CA GLY A 147 21.07 -27.14 2.06
C GLY A 147 21.79 -25.83 1.71
N VAL A 148 22.86 -25.52 2.46
CA VAL A 148 23.63 -24.28 2.29
C VAL A 148 24.31 -24.20 0.92
N SER A 149 24.71 -25.33 0.34
CA SER A 149 25.31 -25.39 -1.01
C SER A 149 24.36 -24.97 -2.12
N ALA A 150 23.04 -25.08 -1.93
CA ALA A 150 22.06 -24.64 -2.92
C ALA A 150 22.08 -23.11 -3.13
N LEU A 151 22.59 -22.34 -2.16
CA LEU A 151 22.75 -20.88 -2.29
C LEU A 151 23.72 -20.49 -3.41
N ALA A 152 24.73 -21.32 -3.69
CA ALA A 152 25.67 -21.09 -4.78
C ALA A 152 25.02 -21.24 -6.17
N HIS A 153 23.87 -21.92 -6.24
CA HIS A 153 23.13 -22.19 -7.47
C HIS A 153 21.99 -21.19 -7.70
N VAL A 154 21.80 -20.23 -6.80
CA VAL A 154 20.87 -19.13 -7.01
C VAL A 154 21.44 -18.22 -8.09
N ALA A 155 20.67 -18.00 -9.16
CA ALA A 155 20.99 -17.03 -10.20
C ALA A 155 20.81 -15.59 -9.67
N TRP A 156 21.74 -15.12 -8.84
CA TRP A 156 21.62 -13.89 -8.05
C TRP A 156 21.32 -12.64 -8.88
N GLY A 157 22.01 -12.44 -10.01
CA GLY A 157 21.79 -11.30 -10.88
C GLY A 157 20.33 -11.20 -11.36
N PRO A 158 19.83 -12.20 -12.12
CA PRO A 158 18.44 -12.25 -12.54
C PRO A 158 17.42 -12.22 -11.39
N THR A 159 17.73 -12.89 -10.27
CA THR A 159 16.82 -12.93 -9.10
C THR A 159 16.64 -11.54 -8.47
N LEU A 160 17.75 -10.85 -8.19
CA LEU A 160 17.70 -9.50 -7.63
C LEU A 160 17.08 -8.50 -8.61
N ASP A 161 17.36 -8.64 -9.91
CA ASP A 161 16.75 -7.80 -10.94
C ASP A 161 15.23 -8.00 -11.01
N ALA A 162 14.76 -9.25 -10.96
CA ALA A 162 13.33 -9.57 -10.90
C ALA A 162 12.64 -9.03 -9.63
N MET A 163 13.35 -8.99 -8.49
CA MET A 163 12.82 -8.41 -7.24
C MET A 163 12.77 -6.88 -7.24
N LEU A 164 13.73 -6.23 -7.91
CA LEU A 164 13.85 -4.78 -7.92
C LEU A 164 12.70 -4.10 -8.68
N HIS A 165 12.32 -4.66 -9.84
CA HIS A 165 11.33 -4.05 -10.73
C HIS A 165 9.93 -3.86 -10.11
N PRO A 166 9.36 -4.85 -9.38
CA PRO A 166 8.13 -4.67 -8.62
C PRO A 166 8.24 -3.58 -7.57
N GLY A 167 9.38 -3.47 -6.87
CA GLY A 167 9.62 -2.42 -5.87
C GLY A 167 9.63 -1.02 -6.48
N LEU A 168 10.32 -0.87 -7.62
CA LEU A 168 10.33 0.38 -8.37
C LEU A 168 8.95 0.75 -8.92
N ARG A 169 8.24 -0.21 -9.54
CA ARG A 169 6.87 -0.03 -9.99
C ARG A 169 5.97 0.42 -8.84
N PHE A 170 6.02 -0.28 -7.71
CA PHE A 170 5.23 0.06 -6.52
C PHE A 170 5.56 1.48 -6.05
N THR A 171 6.84 1.88 -6.07
CA THR A 171 7.26 3.21 -5.62
C THR A 171 6.64 4.35 -6.44
N VAL A 172 6.48 4.15 -7.75
CA VAL A 172 5.85 5.14 -8.64
C VAL A 172 4.33 5.00 -8.65
N GLY A 173 3.84 3.77 -8.73
CA GLY A 173 2.44 3.42 -8.85
C GLY A 173 1.62 3.68 -7.59
N TYR A 174 2.21 3.49 -6.41
CA TYR A 174 1.51 3.67 -5.15
C TYR A 174 1.05 5.11 -4.89
N PRO A 175 1.88 6.16 -5.07
CA PRO A 175 1.43 7.55 -5.05
C PRO A 175 0.24 7.81 -5.99
N MET A 176 0.25 7.21 -7.19
CA MET A 176 -0.84 7.36 -8.15
C MET A 176 -2.11 6.67 -7.65
N ALA A 177 -1.98 5.48 -7.07
CA ALA A 177 -3.09 4.77 -6.43
C ALA A 177 -3.69 5.58 -5.28
N LEU A 178 -2.85 6.23 -4.48
CA LEU A 178 -3.30 7.14 -3.42
C LEU A 178 -4.09 8.32 -3.97
N LEU A 179 -3.68 8.90 -5.11
CA LEU A 179 -4.45 9.97 -5.75
C LEU A 179 -5.85 9.49 -6.09
N TRP A 180 -5.99 8.33 -6.74
CA TRP A 180 -7.28 7.75 -7.12
C TRP A 180 -8.17 7.45 -5.91
N ILE A 181 -7.62 6.88 -4.85
CA ILE A 181 -8.41 6.48 -3.67
C ILE A 181 -8.51 7.60 -2.60
N SER A 182 -7.82 8.73 -2.80
CA SER A 182 -7.79 9.85 -1.84
C SER A 182 -9.18 10.38 -1.45
N PRO A 183 -10.18 10.50 -2.34
CA PRO A 183 -11.49 11.01 -1.93
C PRO A 183 -12.16 10.09 -0.91
N VAL A 184 -11.98 8.76 -1.05
CA VAL A 184 -12.54 7.77 -0.13
C VAL A 184 -11.86 7.85 1.23
N ILE A 185 -10.52 7.91 1.25
CA ILE A 185 -9.74 8.06 2.49
C ILE A 185 -10.16 9.33 3.22
N LEU A 186 -10.19 10.46 2.50
CA LEU A 186 -10.49 11.76 3.07
C LEU A 186 -11.95 11.85 3.52
N ALA A 187 -12.90 11.21 2.84
CA ALA A 187 -14.30 11.12 3.29
C ALA A 187 -14.39 10.37 4.62
N VAL A 188 -13.70 9.24 4.77
CA VAL A 188 -13.63 8.48 6.03
C VAL A 188 -13.02 9.30 7.16
N MET A 189 -11.90 9.97 6.90
CA MET A 189 -11.24 10.83 7.89
C MET A 189 -12.13 12.00 8.28
N THR A 190 -12.77 12.65 7.31
CA THR A 190 -13.69 13.77 7.54
C THR A 190 -14.87 13.32 8.37
N MET A 191 -15.58 12.27 7.97
CA MET A 191 -16.72 11.75 8.73
C MET A 191 -16.30 11.30 10.13
N SER A 192 -15.12 10.70 10.29
CA SER A 192 -14.58 10.33 11.61
C SER A 192 -14.25 11.54 12.49
N ALA A 193 -13.85 12.67 11.91
CA ALA A 193 -13.61 13.91 12.65
C ALA A 193 -14.91 14.56 13.15
N TRP A 194 -16.05 14.29 12.51
CA TRP A 194 -17.36 14.82 12.87
C TRP A 194 -18.16 13.88 13.78
N PHE A 195 -18.23 12.60 13.42
CA PHE A 195 -19.07 11.58 14.07
C PHE A 195 -18.29 10.62 14.97
N GLY A 196 -16.99 10.84 15.15
CA GLY A 196 -16.14 10.01 16.02
C GLY A 196 -16.04 8.57 15.52
N ARG A 197 -16.38 7.60 16.37
CA ARG A 197 -16.30 6.16 16.04
C ARG A 197 -17.24 5.71 14.93
N TRP A 198 -18.33 6.46 14.72
CA TRP A 198 -19.33 6.17 13.70
C TRP A 198 -18.98 6.74 12.34
N GLY A 199 -17.88 7.48 12.19
CA GLY A 199 -17.51 8.07 10.90
C GLY A 199 -17.28 7.05 9.80
N PHE A 200 -16.52 5.99 10.05
CA PHE A 200 -16.27 4.94 9.05
C PHE A 200 -17.54 4.14 8.70
N PRO A 201 -18.31 3.59 9.68
CA PRO A 201 -19.61 2.98 9.37
C PRO A 201 -20.56 3.95 8.66
N GLY A 202 -20.55 5.24 9.03
CA GLY A 202 -21.38 6.27 8.42
C GLY A 202 -21.07 6.50 6.95
N VAL A 203 -19.79 6.50 6.55
CA VAL A 203 -19.42 6.56 5.12
C VAL A 203 -19.94 5.34 4.37
N ILE A 204 -19.73 4.13 4.92
CA ILE A 204 -20.23 2.90 4.28
C ILE A 204 -21.75 2.96 4.10
N MET A 205 -22.48 3.31 5.16
CA MET A 205 -23.94 3.41 5.12
C MET A 205 -24.42 4.48 4.13
N ALA A 206 -23.77 5.65 4.09
CA ALA A 206 -24.09 6.69 3.13
C ALA A 206 -23.86 6.21 1.69
N THR A 207 -22.67 5.66 1.41
CA THR A 207 -22.31 5.21 0.07
C THR A 207 -23.17 4.04 -0.41
N VAL A 208 -23.33 3.00 0.40
CA VAL A 208 -24.17 1.83 0.07
C VAL A 208 -25.64 2.24 -0.01
N GLY A 209 -26.12 3.04 0.94
CA GLY A 209 -27.49 3.52 0.98
C GLY A 209 -27.84 4.36 -0.27
N THR A 210 -26.98 5.30 -0.66
CA THR A 210 -27.16 6.08 -1.88
C THR A 210 -27.12 5.20 -3.13
N HIS A 211 -26.22 4.21 -3.20
CA HIS A 211 -26.17 3.27 -4.32
C HIS A 211 -27.47 2.48 -4.45
N VAL A 212 -27.96 1.88 -3.35
CA VAL A 212 -29.21 1.11 -3.33
C VAL A 212 -30.40 1.99 -3.68
N TRP A 213 -30.50 3.19 -3.11
CA TRP A 213 -31.58 4.12 -3.39
C TRP A 213 -31.63 4.55 -4.86
N LEU A 214 -30.49 4.94 -5.45
CA LEU A 214 -30.41 5.29 -6.87
C LEU A 214 -30.76 4.13 -7.79
N ARG A 215 -30.33 2.92 -7.43
CA ARG A 215 -30.67 1.71 -8.19
C ARG A 215 -32.16 1.41 -8.14
N LEU A 216 -32.79 1.53 -6.97
CA LEU A 216 -34.23 1.25 -6.81
C LEU A 216 -35.12 2.31 -7.45
N GLN A 217 -34.76 3.60 -7.32
CA GLN A 217 -35.61 4.71 -7.79
C GLN A 217 -35.36 5.06 -9.26
N HIS A 218 -34.12 4.93 -9.75
CA HIS A 218 -33.71 5.43 -11.06
C HIS A 218 -33.05 4.36 -11.94
N GLY A 219 -32.88 3.13 -11.45
CA GLY A 219 -32.13 2.08 -12.17
C GLY A 219 -30.65 2.38 -12.36
N SER A 220 -30.12 3.42 -11.68
CA SER A 220 -28.76 3.91 -11.92
C SER A 220 -27.73 3.15 -11.09
N HIS A 221 -26.65 2.71 -11.73
CA HIS A 221 -25.49 2.06 -11.10
C HIS A 221 -24.33 3.02 -10.80
N TRP A 222 -24.53 4.32 -11.06
CA TRP A 222 -23.48 5.34 -11.09
C TRP A 222 -22.54 5.31 -9.88
N VAL A 223 -23.06 5.22 -8.64
CA VAL A 223 -22.19 5.17 -7.43
C VAL A 223 -21.29 3.95 -7.44
N GLY A 224 -21.81 2.79 -7.84
CA GLY A 224 -21.05 1.56 -7.93
C GLY A 224 -19.99 1.63 -9.02
N ASP A 225 -20.34 2.21 -10.18
CA ASP A 225 -19.42 2.39 -11.30
C ASP A 225 -18.29 3.35 -10.97
N VAL A 226 -18.58 4.45 -10.25
CA VAL A 226 -17.55 5.38 -9.77
C VAL A 226 -16.60 4.70 -8.79
N LEU A 227 -17.11 4.01 -7.77
CA LEU A 227 -16.25 3.33 -6.79
C LEU A 227 -15.41 2.22 -7.42
N ARG A 228 -16.01 1.46 -8.34
CA ARG A 228 -15.33 0.44 -9.12
C ARG A 228 -14.22 1.06 -9.95
N GLY A 229 -14.52 2.12 -10.71
CA GLY A 229 -13.54 2.82 -11.54
C GLY A 229 -12.37 3.41 -10.73
N LEU A 230 -12.64 4.01 -9.57
CA LEU A 230 -11.58 4.49 -8.66
C LEU A 230 -10.71 3.33 -8.16
N SER A 231 -11.33 2.21 -7.78
CA SER A 231 -10.63 1.03 -7.25
C SER A 231 -9.80 0.35 -8.34
N GLU A 232 -10.33 0.20 -9.54
CA GLU A 232 -9.63 -0.36 -10.70
C GLU A 232 -8.42 0.50 -11.08
N ARG A 233 -8.59 1.82 -11.22
CA ARG A 233 -7.47 2.73 -11.53
C ARG A 233 -6.41 2.72 -10.43
N ALA A 234 -6.81 2.67 -9.17
CA ALA A 234 -5.88 2.55 -8.04
C ALA A 234 -5.12 1.21 -8.08
N LEU A 235 -5.81 0.09 -8.33
CA LEU A 235 -5.21 -1.22 -8.45
C LEU A 235 -4.25 -1.30 -9.64
N LEU A 236 -4.66 -0.82 -10.81
CA LEU A 236 -3.83 -0.77 -12.02
C LEU A 236 -2.60 0.12 -11.87
N SER A 237 -2.66 1.13 -11.00
CA SER A 237 -1.49 1.95 -10.69
C SER A 237 -0.40 1.13 -10.00
N VAL A 238 -0.76 0.16 -9.16
CA VAL A 238 0.19 -0.66 -8.41
C VAL A 238 0.48 -1.98 -9.12
N LEU A 239 -0.56 -2.68 -9.54
CA LEU A 239 -0.52 -4.00 -10.15
C LEU A 239 -0.60 -3.89 -11.67
N PRO A 240 0.12 -4.73 -12.41
CA PRO A 240 0.00 -4.75 -13.86
C PRO A 240 -1.39 -5.17 -14.36
N SER A 241 -1.81 -4.63 -15.50
CA SER A 241 -3.16 -4.77 -16.05
C SER A 241 -3.47 -6.09 -16.75
N SER A 242 -2.45 -6.85 -17.12
CA SER A 242 -2.57 -8.07 -17.94
C SER A 242 -1.55 -9.09 -17.50
N GLU A 243 -1.76 -10.37 -17.81
CA GLU A 243 -0.76 -11.39 -17.55
C GLU A 243 0.53 -11.16 -18.36
N PRO A 244 1.71 -11.52 -17.84
CA PRO A 244 2.96 -11.42 -18.58
C PRO A 244 3.05 -12.56 -19.61
N ALA A 245 2.26 -12.46 -20.68
CA ALA A 245 2.06 -13.54 -21.66
C ALA A 245 3.37 -14.12 -22.19
N GLU A 246 4.38 -13.27 -22.43
CA GLU A 246 5.70 -13.70 -22.88
C GLU A 246 6.47 -14.50 -21.82
N VAL A 247 6.42 -14.09 -20.55
CA VAL A 247 7.02 -14.84 -19.43
C VAL A 247 6.34 -16.20 -19.29
N ILE A 248 5.01 -16.22 -19.36
CA ILE A 248 4.23 -17.47 -19.29
C ILE A 248 4.58 -18.38 -20.47
N ARG A 249 4.74 -17.82 -21.68
CA ARG A 249 5.16 -18.57 -22.87
C ARG A 249 6.53 -19.21 -22.68
N LEU A 250 7.51 -18.46 -22.20
CA LEU A 250 8.87 -18.95 -21.94
C LEU A 250 8.88 -20.07 -20.89
N ILE A 251 8.17 -19.88 -19.77
CA ILE A 251 8.05 -20.90 -18.72
C ILE A 251 7.34 -22.16 -19.27
N LYS A 252 6.21 -22.01 -19.96
CA LYS A 252 5.52 -23.16 -20.58
C LYS A 252 6.39 -23.89 -21.61
N GLY A 253 7.21 -23.17 -22.37
CA GLY A 253 8.19 -23.77 -23.27
C GLY A 253 9.19 -24.66 -22.54
N SER A 254 9.69 -24.20 -21.39
CA SER A 254 10.62 -24.96 -20.55
C SER A 254 9.97 -26.20 -19.92
N THR A 255 8.69 -26.14 -19.54
CA THR A 255 7.98 -27.31 -19.00
C THR A 255 7.78 -28.39 -20.05
N VAL A 256 7.53 -28.02 -21.31
CA VAL A 256 7.41 -28.98 -22.43
C VAL A 256 8.75 -29.69 -22.69
N GLN A 257 9.87 -28.95 -22.64
CA GLN A 257 11.22 -29.56 -22.79
C GLN A 257 11.50 -30.60 -21.70
N PHE A 258 11.09 -30.30 -20.46
CA PHE A 258 11.20 -31.22 -19.33
C PHE A 258 10.32 -32.47 -19.52
N GLU A 259 9.05 -32.31 -19.90
CA GLU A 259 8.13 -33.43 -20.15
C GLU A 259 8.61 -34.36 -21.28
N GLN A 260 9.32 -33.81 -22.26
CA GLN A 260 9.94 -34.57 -23.36
C GLN A 260 11.26 -35.26 -22.97
N GLY A 261 11.75 -35.06 -21.74
CA GLY A 261 13.02 -35.64 -21.26
C GLY A 261 14.26 -35.04 -21.93
N SER A 262 14.13 -33.89 -22.59
CA SER A 262 15.21 -33.24 -23.34
C SER A 262 16.18 -32.44 -22.46
N ALA A 263 15.74 -32.06 -21.25
CA ALA A 263 16.54 -31.39 -20.23
C ALA A 263 15.92 -31.64 -18.85
N THR A 264 16.72 -31.49 -17.79
CA THR A 264 16.17 -31.37 -16.42
C THR A 264 15.39 -30.07 -16.29
N MET A 265 14.35 -30.01 -15.44
CA MET A 265 13.58 -28.78 -15.24
C MET A 265 14.49 -27.64 -14.78
N THR A 266 15.50 -27.92 -13.96
CA THR A 266 16.48 -26.93 -13.53
C THR A 266 17.27 -26.33 -14.70
N GLN A 267 17.76 -27.16 -15.63
CA GLN A 267 18.45 -26.67 -16.83
C GLN A 267 17.51 -25.88 -17.75
N ALA A 268 16.29 -26.38 -17.95
CA ALA A 268 15.30 -25.75 -18.82
C ALA A 268 14.85 -24.37 -18.29
N LEU A 269 14.64 -24.23 -16.98
CA LEU A 269 14.26 -22.95 -16.37
C LEU A 269 15.44 -21.97 -16.29
N ASN A 270 16.66 -22.45 -16.00
CA ASN A 270 17.84 -21.57 -15.95
C ASN A 270 18.21 -21.02 -17.33
N SER A 271 17.95 -21.76 -18.42
CA SER A 271 18.23 -21.28 -19.78
C SER A 271 17.30 -20.14 -20.20
N VAL A 272 16.03 -20.17 -19.78
CA VAL A 272 15.05 -19.12 -20.11
C VAL A 272 15.01 -17.97 -19.10
N LEU A 273 15.58 -18.13 -17.90
CA LEU A 273 15.50 -17.15 -16.83
C LEU A 273 15.93 -15.73 -17.25
N PRO A 274 17.06 -15.50 -17.95
CA PRO A 274 17.45 -14.16 -18.38
C PRO A 274 16.43 -13.49 -19.32
N GLU A 275 15.89 -14.26 -20.27
CA GLU A 275 14.88 -13.78 -21.21
C GLU A 275 13.55 -13.51 -20.51
N ALA A 276 13.15 -14.39 -19.58
CA ALA A 276 11.96 -14.22 -18.77
C ALA A 276 12.04 -12.95 -17.91
N VAL A 277 13.20 -12.66 -17.30
CA VAL A 277 13.42 -11.43 -16.53
C VAL A 277 13.34 -10.20 -17.43
N LYS A 278 13.91 -10.25 -18.64
CA LYS A 278 13.82 -9.16 -19.62
C LYS A 278 12.37 -8.90 -20.05
N ALA A 279 11.62 -9.95 -20.38
CA ALA A 279 10.21 -9.85 -20.75
C ALA A 279 9.35 -9.32 -19.60
N TYR A 280 9.61 -9.80 -18.37
CA TYR A 280 8.95 -9.34 -17.15
C TYR A 280 9.17 -7.85 -16.91
N LYS A 281 10.42 -7.39 -17.03
CA LYS A 281 10.78 -5.98 -16.93
C LYS A 281 10.00 -5.12 -17.95
N GLN A 282 9.98 -5.52 -19.21
CA GLN A 282 9.27 -4.79 -20.26
C GLN A 282 7.77 -4.68 -19.95
N TRP A 283 7.15 -5.80 -19.57
CA TRP A 283 5.75 -5.85 -19.19
C TRP A 283 5.42 -4.95 -17.99
N ILE A 284 6.26 -4.93 -16.95
CA ILE A 284 6.10 -4.06 -15.78
C ILE A 284 6.07 -2.58 -16.19
N TRP A 285 6.98 -2.16 -17.06
CA TRP A 285 7.10 -0.75 -17.44
C TRP A 285 6.01 -0.32 -18.42
N GLN A 286 5.69 -1.16 -19.41
CA GLN A 286 4.56 -0.90 -20.32
C GLN A 286 3.25 -0.74 -19.56
N SER A 287 3.00 -1.60 -18.56
CA SER A 287 1.80 -1.44 -17.75
C SER A 287 1.82 -0.16 -16.91
N LEU A 288 2.99 0.34 -16.51
CA LEU A 288 3.08 1.61 -15.77
C LEU A 288 2.76 2.80 -16.68
N GLU A 289 3.21 2.77 -17.93
CA GLU A 289 2.87 3.79 -18.94
C GLU A 289 1.35 3.90 -19.13
N VAL A 290 0.65 2.76 -19.17
CA VAL A 290 -0.82 2.73 -19.21
C VAL A 290 -1.40 3.43 -17.98
N SER A 291 -0.91 3.14 -16.78
CA SER A 291 -1.40 3.79 -15.55
C SER A 291 -1.11 5.29 -15.52
N VAL A 292 0.02 5.73 -16.06
CA VAL A 292 0.39 7.17 -16.14
C VAL A 292 -0.53 7.90 -17.11
N SER A 293 -0.84 7.32 -18.26
CA SER A 293 -1.75 7.95 -19.23
C SER A 293 -3.16 8.17 -18.66
N GLN A 294 -3.62 7.31 -17.75
CA GLN A 294 -4.90 7.49 -17.04
C GLN A 294 -4.94 8.73 -16.14
N LEU A 295 -3.81 9.29 -15.70
CA LEU A 295 -3.80 10.53 -14.91
C LEU A 295 -4.15 11.77 -15.72
N ILE A 296 -4.00 11.71 -17.04
CA ILE A 296 -4.29 12.84 -17.95
C ILE A 296 -5.80 12.92 -18.26
N ASP A 297 -6.54 11.91 -17.84
CA ASP A 297 -7.97 11.75 -18.08
C ASP A 297 -8.79 12.78 -17.26
N GLN A 298 -9.92 13.27 -17.80
CA GLN A 298 -10.72 14.36 -17.16
C GLN A 298 -11.19 14.03 -15.74
N TRP A 299 -11.32 12.74 -15.43
CA TRP A 299 -11.67 12.24 -14.10
C TRP A 299 -10.64 12.60 -13.02
N ALA A 300 -9.36 12.74 -13.37
CA ALA A 300 -8.32 13.07 -12.41
C ALA A 300 -8.55 14.45 -11.76
N LEU A 301 -9.02 15.43 -12.54
CA LEU A 301 -9.37 16.77 -12.02
C LEU A 301 -10.51 16.70 -11.00
N SER A 302 -11.56 15.94 -11.29
CA SER A 302 -12.69 15.75 -10.37
C SER A 302 -12.26 15.10 -9.05
N VAL A 303 -11.37 14.10 -9.12
CA VAL A 303 -10.78 13.46 -7.94
C VAL A 303 -9.99 14.46 -7.10
N LEU A 304 -9.14 15.27 -7.73
CA LEU A 304 -8.32 16.28 -7.04
C LEU A 304 -9.19 17.36 -6.38
N LEU A 305 -10.20 17.87 -7.07
CA LEU A 305 -11.12 18.89 -6.54
C LEU A 305 -11.92 18.36 -5.34
N LEU A 306 -12.45 17.15 -5.44
CA LEU A 306 -13.18 16.51 -4.34
C LEU A 306 -12.28 16.29 -3.12
N SER A 307 -11.06 15.81 -3.34
CA SER A 307 -10.07 15.63 -2.27
C SER A 307 -9.69 16.96 -1.61
N ALA A 308 -9.48 18.03 -2.40
CA ALA A 308 -9.20 19.36 -1.88
C ALA A 308 -10.35 19.89 -1.00
N ALA A 309 -11.60 19.71 -1.44
CA ALA A 309 -12.79 20.09 -0.67
C ALA A 309 -12.88 19.33 0.66
N LEU A 310 -12.60 18.03 0.68
CA LEU A 310 -12.61 17.22 1.91
C LEU A 310 -11.52 17.64 2.90
N VAL A 311 -10.32 17.97 2.40
CA VAL A 311 -9.24 18.53 3.24
C VAL A 311 -9.67 19.86 3.86
N ALA A 312 -10.27 20.76 3.07
CA ALA A 312 -10.78 22.04 3.56
C ALA A 312 -11.83 21.85 4.67
N LEU A 313 -12.77 20.90 4.51
CA LEU A 313 -13.76 20.56 5.54
C LEU A 313 -13.13 20.04 6.84
N MET A 314 -12.08 19.21 6.76
CA MET A 314 -11.35 18.76 7.94
C MET A 314 -10.64 19.92 8.67
N VAL A 315 -10.03 20.84 7.92
CA VAL A 315 -9.36 22.01 8.48
C VAL A 315 -10.36 22.94 9.17
N LEU A 316 -11.50 23.24 8.54
CA LEU A 316 -12.57 24.04 9.13
C LEU A 316 -13.06 23.46 10.46
N ARG A 317 -13.21 22.14 10.54
CA ARG A 317 -13.64 21.45 11.77
C ARG A 317 -12.60 21.54 12.89
N ARG A 318 -11.31 21.69 12.60
CA ARG A 318 -10.22 21.78 13.61
C ARG A 318 -10.09 23.18 14.22
N SER A 319 -10.54 24.23 13.54
CA SER A 319 -10.38 25.64 13.95
C SER A 319 -11.71 26.35 14.32
N PRO A 320 -12.56 25.82 15.24
CA PRO A 320 -13.82 26.48 15.58
C PRO A 320 -13.63 27.85 16.26
N ARG A 321 -12.47 28.09 16.89
CA ARG A 321 -12.21 29.31 17.67
C ARG A 321 -11.90 30.55 16.82
N ARG A 322 -11.47 30.41 15.55
CA ARG A 322 -11.18 31.58 14.69
C ARG A 322 -12.43 32.27 14.15
N LEU A 323 -13.56 31.58 14.10
CA LEU A 323 -14.85 32.16 13.70
C LEU A 323 -15.51 32.99 14.81
N VAL A 324 -15.09 32.81 16.08
CA VAL A 324 -15.71 33.49 17.23
C VAL A 324 -15.01 34.82 17.59
N VAL A 325 -13.81 35.09 17.08
CA VAL A 325 -13.09 36.36 17.34
C VAL A 325 -13.56 37.51 16.43
N LEU A 326 -14.51 37.25 15.50
CA LEU A 326 -15.33 38.30 14.86
C LEU A 326 -16.61 38.59 15.66
N ARG A 327 -16.68 38.23 16.95
CA ARG A 327 -17.60 38.91 17.87
C ARG A 327 -17.04 40.30 18.13
N TRP A 328 -17.57 41.27 17.38
CA TRP A 328 -17.88 42.62 17.84
C TRP A 328 -17.14 43.02 19.13
N VAL A 329 -15.97 43.61 18.97
CA VAL A 329 -15.56 44.63 19.94
C VAL A 329 -16.50 45.80 19.67
N PRO A 330 -17.50 46.10 20.52
CA PRO A 330 -18.33 47.28 20.30
C PRO A 330 -17.38 48.48 20.28
N ALA A 331 -17.51 49.34 19.26
CA ALA A 331 -16.68 50.50 19.00
C ALA A 331 -16.72 51.58 20.12
N GLY A 332 -17.29 51.28 21.29
CA GLY A 332 -17.55 52.21 22.39
C GLY A 332 -16.56 52.16 23.57
N LEU A 333 -15.57 51.26 23.60
CA LEU A 333 -14.68 51.09 24.76
C LEU A 333 -13.29 51.77 24.63
N LEU A 334 -13.12 52.71 23.69
CA LEU A 334 -11.90 53.53 23.55
C LEU A 334 -12.12 55.00 23.95
N LYS A 335 -13.00 55.29 24.90
CA LYS A 335 -13.07 56.60 25.56
C LYS A 335 -12.84 56.48 27.07
N ALA A 336 -11.94 57.33 27.55
CA ALA A 336 -11.64 57.68 28.94
C ALA A 336 -10.59 56.83 29.69
N SER A 337 -9.32 57.18 29.49
CA SER A 337 -8.43 57.45 30.63
C SER A 337 -7.55 58.65 30.29
N GLY A 338 -8.12 59.84 30.49
CA GLY A 338 -7.35 61.04 30.73
C GLY A 338 -7.49 61.36 32.22
N HIS A 339 -6.44 61.06 32.98
CA HIS A 339 -6.05 61.75 34.20
C HIS A 339 -4.56 61.54 34.42
#